data_AF-A0A2J6WH51-F1
#
_entry.id   AF-A0A2J6WH51-F1
#
_cell.length_a   1.000
_cell.length_b   1.000
_cell.length_c   1.000
_cell.angle_alpha   90.00
_cell.angle_beta   90.00
_cell.angle_gamma   90.00
#
_symmetry.space_group_name_H-M   'P 1'
#
loop_
_entity.id
_entity.type
_entity.pdbx_description
1 polymer ?
#
loop_
_entity_poly.entity_id
_entity_poly.type
_entity_poly.pdbx_seq_one_letter_code
_entity_poly.pdbx_strand_id
1 'polypeptide(L)'
;MKGYFSRFKSAVVALSGGADSSFTLYLASRYIESKKIVAITATNSHVFRYEINQARYIAERLNVRWIGFEAQMDINFFKNDENRCYYCKKSFLEEIKKIKEELGYEVIFDGSNIDDLSEVRPGRRAIEEYGVISPLIDLSLGKNDVLKGLNDSPLKDLHFTTESCKATRLVNIPIDNDIMQKIEDMEDILRQKIPGLRIRYNGKNFYYEIKKPPYNI
;
A
#
# COMPACT_ATOMS: atom_id res chain seq x y z
N MET A 1 19.03 5.48 -11.73
CA MET A 1 18.14 4.33 -11.48
C MET A 1 18.85 2.98 -11.63
N LYS A 2 19.38 2.57 -12.81
CA LYS A 2 20.05 1.26 -12.97
C LYS A 2 21.13 0.96 -11.92
N GLY A 3 22.10 1.87 -11.74
CA GLY A 3 23.18 1.70 -10.74
C GLY A 3 22.72 1.74 -9.28
N TYR A 4 21.52 2.28 -9.01
CA TYR A 4 20.92 2.21 -7.68
C TYR A 4 20.41 0.79 -7.42
N PHE A 5 19.51 0.28 -8.26
CA PHE A 5 18.89 -1.03 -8.08
C PHE A 5 19.87 -2.20 -8.26
N SER A 6 20.89 -2.08 -9.11
CA SER A 6 21.85 -3.16 -9.37
C SER A 6 22.75 -3.51 -8.17
N ARG A 7 22.71 -2.73 -7.09
CA ARG A 7 23.44 -3.06 -5.84
C ARG A 7 22.77 -4.16 -5.03
N PHE A 8 21.48 -4.40 -5.28
CA PHE A 8 20.69 -5.39 -4.57
C PHE A 8 20.61 -6.68 -5.39
N LYS A 9 20.88 -7.82 -4.75
CA LYS A 9 20.82 -9.15 -5.33
C LYS A 9 19.39 -9.63 -5.49
N SER A 10 18.53 -9.32 -4.52
CA SER A 10 17.12 -9.71 -4.53
C SER A 10 16.29 -8.78 -3.64
N ALA A 11 15.00 -8.63 -3.94
CA ALA A 11 14.13 -7.73 -3.20
C ALA A 11 12.74 -8.32 -2.95
N VAL A 12 12.25 -8.07 -1.74
CA VAL A 12 10.84 -8.12 -1.41
C VAL A 12 10.26 -6.72 -1.65
N VAL A 13 9.18 -6.60 -2.39
CA VAL A 13 8.49 -5.31 -2.61
C VAL A 13 7.13 -5.35 -1.92
N ALA A 14 6.94 -4.49 -0.93
CA ALA A 14 5.66 -4.27 -0.28
C ALA A 14 4.72 -3.53 -1.26
N LEU A 15 3.76 -4.27 -1.81
CA LEU A 15 2.87 -3.80 -2.87
C LEU A 15 1.45 -3.59 -2.32
N SER A 16 0.99 -2.34 -2.26
CA SER A 16 -0.37 -1.99 -1.80
C SER A 16 -1.39 -1.87 -2.92
N GLY A 17 -0.96 -1.94 -4.19
CA GLY A 17 -1.81 -1.67 -5.35
C GLY A 17 -1.90 -0.17 -5.71
N GLY A 18 -1.46 0.72 -4.82
CA GLY A 18 -1.36 2.16 -5.10
C GLY A 18 -0.21 2.52 -6.04
N ALA A 19 -0.28 3.73 -6.61
CA ALA A 19 0.66 4.22 -7.63
C ALA A 19 2.13 4.11 -7.19
N ASP A 20 2.47 4.57 -5.99
CA ASP A 20 3.86 4.61 -5.52
C ASP A 20 4.48 3.22 -5.38
N SER A 21 3.81 2.30 -4.67
CA SER A 21 4.29 0.92 -4.51
C SER A 21 4.38 0.16 -5.84
N SER A 22 3.46 0.46 -6.76
CA SER A 22 3.43 -0.13 -8.11
C SER A 22 4.58 0.37 -8.96
N PHE A 23 4.91 1.65 -8.84
CA PHE A 23 6.06 2.24 -9.52
C PHE A 23 7.38 1.73 -8.93
N THR A 24 7.49 1.57 -7.61
CA THR A 24 8.63 0.89 -6.97
C THR A 24 8.82 -0.52 -7.55
N LEU A 25 7.74 -1.31 -7.64
CA LEU A 25 7.81 -2.65 -8.20
C LEU A 25 8.26 -2.63 -9.68
N TYR A 26 7.72 -1.72 -10.48
CA TYR A 26 8.11 -1.54 -11.88
C TYR A 26 9.60 -1.17 -12.03
N LEU A 27 10.10 -0.23 -11.23
CA LEU A 27 11.51 0.13 -11.26
C LEU A 27 12.40 -1.04 -10.82
N ALA A 28 12.02 -1.75 -9.76
CA ALA A 28 12.73 -2.94 -9.30
C ALA A 28 12.78 -4.01 -10.41
N SER A 29 11.64 -4.35 -11.04
CA SER A 29 11.56 -5.36 -12.11
C SER A 29 12.29 -4.97 -13.39
N ARG A 30 12.56 -3.68 -13.59
CA ARG A 30 13.31 -3.18 -14.74
C ARG A 30 14.83 -3.33 -14.57
N TYR A 31 15.32 -3.38 -13.34
CA TYR A 31 16.76 -3.32 -13.05
C TYR A 31 17.29 -4.50 -12.21
N ILE A 32 16.41 -5.24 -11.55
CA ILE A 32 16.69 -6.52 -10.88
C ILE A 32 15.97 -7.60 -11.69
N GLU A 33 16.61 -8.75 -11.84
CA GLU A 33 16.01 -9.90 -12.52
C GLU A 33 14.69 -10.30 -11.84
N SER A 34 13.61 -10.45 -12.60
CA SER A 34 12.24 -10.64 -12.08
C SER A 34 12.13 -11.83 -11.11
N LYS A 35 12.89 -12.91 -11.36
CA LYS A 35 12.93 -14.11 -10.50
C LYS A 35 13.54 -13.85 -9.12
N LYS A 36 14.29 -12.76 -8.97
CA LYS A 36 14.90 -12.29 -7.71
C LYS A 36 14.07 -11.20 -7.04
N ILE A 37 12.82 -11.03 -7.48
CA ILE A 37 11.87 -10.11 -6.87
C ILE A 37 10.63 -10.90 -6.47
N VAL A 38 10.07 -10.57 -5.31
CA VAL A 38 8.72 -11.00 -4.93
C VAL A 38 7.92 -9.77 -4.50
N ALA A 39 6.72 -9.65 -5.04
CA ALA A 39 5.74 -8.68 -4.60
C ALA A 39 4.88 -9.31 -3.51
N ILE A 40 4.73 -8.64 -2.37
CA ILE A 40 3.88 -9.10 -1.27
C ILE A 40 2.85 -8.06 -0.90
N THR A 41 1.63 -8.54 -0.65
CA THR A 41 0.47 -7.71 -0.32
C THR A 41 -0.20 -8.25 0.92
N ALA A 42 -0.46 -7.36 1.89
CA ALA A 42 -1.26 -7.71 3.05
C ALA A 42 -2.72 -7.92 2.61
N THR A 43 -3.35 -8.99 3.12
CA THR A 43 -4.70 -9.41 2.78
C THR A 43 -5.65 -9.36 3.99
N ASN A 44 -5.19 -8.76 5.09
CA ASN A 44 -5.99 -8.53 6.29
C ASN A 44 -7.30 -7.77 5.98
N SER A 45 -8.30 -8.01 6.82
CA SER A 45 -9.67 -7.47 6.76
C SER A 45 -9.81 -5.95 6.59
N HIS A 46 -8.77 -5.15 6.85
CA HIS A 46 -8.80 -3.69 6.75
C HIS A 46 -8.13 -3.14 5.47
N VAL A 47 -7.62 -4.02 4.60
CA VAL A 47 -7.16 -3.74 3.23
C VAL A 47 -8.32 -3.96 2.27
N PHE A 48 -8.53 -3.07 1.30
CA PHE A 48 -9.63 -3.25 0.36
C PHE A 48 -9.36 -4.41 -0.61
N ARG A 49 -10.39 -5.17 -0.94
CA ARG A 49 -10.33 -6.29 -1.90
C ARG A 49 -9.88 -5.84 -3.27
N TYR A 50 -10.32 -4.66 -3.73
CA TYR A 50 -9.87 -4.13 -5.02
C TYR A 50 -8.37 -3.76 -5.00
N GLU A 51 -7.82 -3.33 -3.86
CA GLU A 51 -6.38 -3.06 -3.71
C GLU A 51 -5.58 -4.35 -3.81
N ILE A 52 -6.03 -5.41 -3.14
CA ILE A 52 -5.42 -6.74 -3.20
C ILE A 52 -5.43 -7.27 -4.64
N ASN A 53 -6.58 -7.19 -5.31
CA ASN A 53 -6.73 -7.63 -6.70
C ASN A 53 -5.86 -6.81 -7.67
N GLN A 54 -5.80 -5.49 -7.48
CA GLN A 54 -4.95 -4.61 -8.28
C GLN A 54 -3.47 -4.91 -8.06
N ALA A 55 -3.03 -5.10 -6.82
CA ALA A 55 -1.67 -5.48 -6.49
C ALA A 55 -1.25 -6.80 -7.17
N ARG A 56 -2.09 -7.83 -7.06
CA ARG A 56 -1.87 -9.12 -7.74
C ARG A 56 -1.75 -8.93 -9.26
N TYR A 57 -2.69 -8.20 -9.86
CA TYR A 57 -2.70 -7.93 -11.30
C TYR A 57 -1.43 -7.20 -11.77
N ILE A 58 -0.96 -6.22 -10.99
CA ILE A 58 0.26 -5.47 -11.28
C ILE A 58 1.49 -6.37 -11.26
N ALA A 59 1.61 -7.23 -10.25
CA ALA A 59 2.71 -8.19 -10.17
C ALA A 59 2.71 -9.18 -11.34
N GLU A 60 1.54 -9.72 -11.71
CA GLU A 60 1.36 -10.58 -12.89
C GLU A 60 1.78 -9.85 -14.18
N ARG A 61 1.33 -8.61 -14.38
CA ARG A 61 1.64 -7.80 -15.57
C ARG A 61 3.12 -7.42 -15.69
N LEU A 62 3.86 -7.41 -14.58
CA LEU A 62 5.31 -7.20 -14.53
C LEU A 62 6.11 -8.51 -14.51
N ASN A 63 5.45 -9.66 -14.61
CA ASN A 63 6.06 -10.99 -14.51
C ASN A 63 6.89 -11.17 -13.22
N VAL A 64 6.36 -10.68 -12.09
CA VAL A 64 6.93 -10.83 -10.75
C VAL A 64 6.04 -11.75 -9.93
N ARG A 65 6.65 -12.67 -9.18
CA ARG A 65 5.93 -13.55 -8.26
C ARG A 65 5.16 -12.71 -7.24
N TRP A 66 3.87 -12.99 -7.08
CA TRP A 66 3.02 -12.37 -6.06
C TRP A 66 2.73 -13.34 -4.90
N ILE A 67 2.70 -12.81 -3.68
CA ILE A 67 2.29 -13.54 -2.48
C ILE A 67 1.33 -12.65 -1.67
N GLY A 68 0.16 -13.17 -1.35
CA GLY A 68 -0.71 -12.58 -0.33
C GLY A 68 -0.34 -13.12 1.05
N PHE A 69 -0.38 -12.27 2.07
CA PHE A 69 -0.16 -12.70 3.45
C PHE A 69 -1.16 -12.04 4.40
N GLU A 70 -1.39 -12.62 5.57
CA GLU A 70 -2.09 -11.97 6.67
C GLU A 70 -1.13 -11.82 7.85
N ALA A 71 -1.08 -10.63 8.44
CA ALA A 71 -0.31 -10.41 9.66
C ALA A 71 -1.21 -10.57 10.90
N GLN A 72 -0.63 -11.06 12.00
CA GLN A 72 -1.24 -10.89 13.31
C GLN A 72 -1.15 -9.42 13.73
N MET A 73 -2.30 -8.77 13.90
CA MET A 73 -2.37 -7.35 14.21
C MET A 73 -2.10 -7.07 15.69
N ASP A 74 -1.31 -6.03 15.97
CA ASP A 74 -1.14 -5.49 17.32
C ASP A 74 -2.49 -5.05 17.89
N ILE A 75 -2.79 -5.38 19.14
CA ILE A 75 -4.06 -5.05 19.78
C ILE A 75 -4.35 -3.54 19.79
N ASN A 76 -3.30 -2.70 19.81
CA ASN A 76 -3.43 -1.24 19.78
C ASN A 76 -3.91 -0.72 18.42
N PHE A 77 -3.73 -1.47 17.32
CA PHE A 77 -4.36 -1.13 16.04
C PHE A 77 -5.88 -1.02 16.19
N PHE A 78 -6.49 -1.96 16.92
CA PHE A 78 -7.94 -2.02 17.08
C PHE A 78 -8.52 -0.89 17.95
N LYS A 79 -7.69 -0.17 18.72
CA LYS A 79 -8.12 1.02 19.45
C LYS A 79 -8.49 2.19 18.55
N ASN A 80 -8.02 2.18 17.29
CA ASN A 80 -8.29 3.22 16.29
C ASN A 80 -7.84 4.65 16.69
N ASP A 81 -6.78 4.75 17.49
CA ASP A 81 -6.21 6.05 17.89
C ASP A 81 -5.33 6.66 16.79
N GLU A 82 -4.68 7.78 17.12
CA GLU A 82 -3.74 8.49 16.23
C GLU A 82 -2.53 7.64 15.81
N ASN A 83 -2.16 6.63 16.60
CA ASN A 83 -1.02 5.75 16.37
C ASN A 83 -1.41 4.44 15.64
N ARG A 84 -2.69 4.23 15.30
CA ARG A 84 -3.14 3.02 14.58
C ARG A 84 -2.30 2.70 13.34
N CYS A 85 -1.86 3.72 12.60
CA CYS A 85 -1.07 3.54 11.38
C CYS A 85 0.33 3.03 11.67
N TYR A 86 0.92 3.39 12.82
CA TYR A 86 2.18 2.83 13.29
C TYR A 86 2.01 1.35 13.63
N TYR A 87 1.03 1.00 14.48
CA TYR A 87 0.77 -0.39 14.87
C TYR A 87 0.43 -1.30 13.69
N CYS A 88 -0.42 -0.81 12.76
CA CYS A 88 -0.74 -1.51 11.52
C CYS A 88 0.50 -1.81 10.69
N LYS A 89 1.31 -0.77 10.42
CA LYS A 89 2.50 -0.92 9.59
C LYS A 89 3.57 -1.78 10.27
N LYS A 90 3.73 -1.67 11.59
CA LYS A 90 4.61 -2.52 12.39
C LYS A 90 4.27 -4.01 12.23
N SER A 91 3.00 -4.39 12.43
CA SER A 91 2.54 -5.78 12.24
C SER A 91 2.81 -6.29 10.82
N PHE A 92 2.58 -5.47 9.79
CA PHE A 92 2.86 -5.86 8.41
C PHE A 92 4.35 -6.02 8.15
N LEU A 93 5.18 -5.08 8.60
CA LEU A 93 6.63 -5.14 8.37
C LEU A 93 7.29 -6.29 9.14
N GLU A 94 6.77 -6.65 10.31
CA GLU A 94 7.22 -7.83 11.04
C GLU A 94 6.96 -9.12 10.25
N GLU A 95 5.77 -9.27 9.69
CA GLU A 95 5.43 -10.45 8.88
C GLU A 95 6.20 -10.48 7.57
N ILE A 96 6.32 -9.33 6.88
CA ILE A 96 7.13 -9.18 5.68
C ILE A 96 8.59 -9.56 5.95
N LYS A 97 9.15 -9.16 7.09
CA LYS A 97 10.52 -9.49 7.48
C LYS A 97 10.71 -11.00 7.64
N LYS A 98 9.77 -11.70 8.27
CA LYS A 98 9.79 -13.18 8.36
C LYS A 98 9.77 -13.82 6.98
N ILE A 99 8.83 -13.41 6.11
CA ILE A 99 8.73 -13.93 4.74
C ILE A 99 10.02 -13.68 3.96
N LYS A 100 10.62 -12.49 4.10
CA LYS A 100 11.91 -12.14 3.48
C LYS A 100 13.02 -13.09 3.93
N GLU A 101 13.11 -13.37 5.22
CA GLU A 101 14.12 -14.25 5.82
C GLU A 101 13.91 -15.72 5.40
N GLU A 102 12.69 -16.22 5.47
CA GLU A 102 12.31 -17.59 5.07
C GLU A 102 12.61 -17.86 3.58
N LEU A 103 12.35 -16.87 2.73
CA LEU A 103 12.58 -16.99 1.28
C LEU A 103 13.99 -16.57 0.84
N GLY A 104 14.84 -16.08 1.76
CA GLY A 104 16.22 -15.70 1.47
C GLY A 104 16.40 -14.43 0.61
N TYR A 105 15.48 -13.45 0.71
CA TYR A 105 15.60 -12.17 0.02
C TYR A 105 16.48 -11.16 0.79
N GLU A 106 17.21 -10.32 0.07
CA GLU A 106 18.16 -9.39 0.68
C GLU A 106 17.46 -8.22 1.39
N VAL A 107 16.63 -7.47 0.66
CA VAL A 107 16.04 -6.20 1.13
C VAL A 107 14.52 -6.17 1.01
N ILE A 108 13.90 -5.23 1.74
CA ILE A 108 12.48 -4.87 1.61
C ILE A 108 12.41 -3.48 0.98
N PHE A 109 11.62 -3.32 -0.07
CA PHE A 109 11.26 -2.04 -0.65
C PHE A 109 9.83 -1.65 -0.31
N ASP A 110 9.60 -0.36 -0.07
CA ASP A 110 8.28 0.23 0.01
C ASP A 110 8.05 1.33 -1.06
N GLY A 111 6.86 1.92 -1.02
CA GLY A 111 6.46 3.00 -1.93
C GLY A 111 6.58 4.41 -1.36
N SER A 112 7.33 4.65 -0.27
CA SER A 112 7.43 6.01 0.26
C SER A 112 8.22 6.92 -0.70
N ASN A 113 7.73 8.14 -0.94
CA ASN A 113 8.32 9.11 -1.88
C ASN A 113 8.69 10.44 -1.17
N ILE A 114 9.34 11.38 -1.87
CA ILE A 114 9.83 12.61 -1.24
C ILE A 114 8.72 13.54 -0.73
N ASP A 115 7.53 13.50 -1.33
CA ASP A 115 6.40 14.33 -0.89
C ASP A 115 5.91 13.90 0.51
N ASP A 116 6.10 12.62 0.86
CA ASP A 116 5.76 12.13 2.18
C ASP A 116 6.66 12.74 3.27
N LEU A 117 7.92 13.10 2.99
CA LEU A 117 8.89 13.55 4.00
C LEU A 117 8.41 14.76 4.81
N SER A 118 7.58 15.60 4.21
CA SER A 118 6.97 16.79 4.85
C SER A 118 5.90 16.44 5.90
N GLU A 119 5.34 15.24 5.85
CA GLU A 119 4.30 14.80 6.77
C GLU A 119 4.87 13.93 7.89
N VAL A 120 4.62 14.30 9.14
CA VAL A 120 4.90 13.44 10.31
C VAL A 120 3.84 12.35 10.38
N ARG A 121 4.08 11.23 9.69
CA ARG A 121 3.18 10.07 9.72
C ARG A 121 3.73 9.02 10.69
N PRO A 122 2.97 8.59 11.72
CA PRO A 122 3.38 7.53 12.64
C PRO A 122 3.87 6.26 11.93
N GLY A 123 3.31 5.94 10.76
CA GLY A 123 3.73 4.80 9.95
C GLY A 123 5.18 4.86 9.44
N ARG A 124 5.77 6.05 9.20
CA ARG A 124 7.16 6.15 8.72
C ARG A 124 8.15 5.62 9.75
N ARG A 125 7.87 5.86 11.03
CA ARG A 125 8.69 5.36 12.13
C ARG A 125 8.90 3.83 12.04
N ALA A 126 7.86 3.08 11.68
CA ALA A 126 7.96 1.64 11.50
C ALA A 126 8.85 1.23 10.30
N ILE A 127 8.87 2.01 9.22
CA ILE A 127 9.74 1.75 8.05
C ILE A 127 11.21 1.85 8.46
N GLU A 128 11.55 2.90 9.20
CA GLU A 128 12.90 3.16 9.71
C GLU A 128 13.34 2.07 10.72
N GLU A 129 12.47 1.73 11.68
CA GLU A 129 12.74 0.69 12.70
C GLU A 129 13.03 -0.69 12.09
N TYR A 130 12.39 -1.04 10.97
CA TYR A 130 12.55 -2.35 10.32
C TYR A 130 13.61 -2.35 9.20
N GLY A 131 14.31 -1.23 8.97
CA GLY A 131 15.35 -1.12 7.95
C GLY A 131 14.81 -1.31 6.53
N VAL A 132 13.57 -0.90 6.29
CA VAL A 132 12.94 -0.94 4.96
C VAL A 132 13.53 0.18 4.11
N ILE A 133 13.87 -0.14 2.87
CA ILE A 133 14.44 0.82 1.93
C ILE A 133 13.30 1.46 1.12
N SER A 134 13.37 2.77 0.90
CA SER A 134 12.39 3.53 0.12
C SER A 134 13.01 4.05 -1.17
N PRO A 135 13.02 3.28 -2.28
CA PRO A 135 13.72 3.66 -3.49
C PRO A 135 13.31 5.01 -4.08
N LEU A 136 12.04 5.41 -3.93
CA LEU A 136 11.56 6.68 -4.46
C LEU A 136 12.13 7.85 -3.65
N ILE A 137 12.23 7.74 -2.32
CA ILE A 137 12.94 8.72 -1.48
C ILE A 137 14.42 8.76 -1.86
N ASP A 138 15.10 7.61 -1.92
CA ASP A 138 16.54 7.54 -2.19
C ASP A 138 16.92 8.11 -3.58
N LEU A 139 16.00 8.01 -4.54
CA LEU A 139 16.16 8.56 -5.89
C LEU A 139 15.58 9.97 -6.06
N SER A 140 15.10 10.58 -4.98
CA SER A 140 14.49 11.92 -4.97
C SER A 140 13.30 12.05 -5.94
N LEU A 141 12.44 11.03 -5.99
CA LEU A 141 11.25 10.97 -6.84
C LEU A 141 10.01 11.31 -6.02
N GLY A 142 9.20 12.23 -6.53
CA GLY A 142 7.90 12.59 -5.96
C GLY A 142 6.72 12.00 -6.75
N LYS A 143 5.51 12.35 -6.33
CA LYS A 143 4.24 11.89 -6.93
C LYS A 143 4.17 12.19 -8.43
N ASN A 144 4.65 13.36 -8.86
CA ASN A 144 4.63 13.72 -10.28
C ASN A 144 5.56 12.82 -11.12
N ASP A 145 6.73 12.46 -10.57
CA ASP A 145 7.66 11.54 -11.24
C ASP A 145 7.07 10.12 -11.33
N VAL A 146 6.40 9.68 -10.26
CA VAL A 146 5.70 8.39 -10.20
C VAL A 146 4.62 8.34 -11.29
N LEU A 147 3.73 9.32 -11.36
CA LEU A 147 2.65 9.36 -12.35
C LEU A 147 3.20 9.38 -13.79
N LYS A 148 4.22 10.20 -14.05
CA LYS A 148 4.88 10.24 -15.35
C LYS A 148 5.51 8.88 -15.70
N GLY A 149 6.24 8.29 -14.77
CA GLY A 149 6.89 7.00 -14.97
C GLY A 149 5.92 5.84 -15.16
N LEU A 150 4.75 5.87 -14.52
CA LEU A 150 3.68 4.91 -14.73
C LEU A 150 3.06 5.03 -16.12
N ASN A 151 2.86 6.25 -16.63
CA ASN A 151 2.37 6.49 -18.00
C ASN A 151 3.31 5.95 -19.08
N ASP A 152 4.61 5.91 -18.81
CA ASP A 152 5.64 5.35 -19.70
C ASP A 152 5.90 3.85 -19.45
N SER A 153 5.08 3.18 -18.63
CA SER A 153 5.26 1.79 -18.21
C SER A 153 4.19 0.85 -18.80
N PRO A 154 4.37 -0.48 -18.67
CA PRO A 154 3.30 -1.44 -18.96
C PRO A 154 2.02 -1.24 -18.13
N LEU A 155 2.06 -0.43 -17.06
CA LEU A 155 0.95 -0.15 -16.15
C LEU A 155 0.15 1.10 -16.52
N LYS A 156 0.46 1.77 -17.63
CA LYS A 156 -0.15 3.05 -18.05
C LYS A 156 -1.68 3.05 -18.14
N ASP A 157 -2.30 1.90 -18.37
CA ASP A 157 -3.75 1.77 -18.52
C ASP A 157 -4.46 1.57 -17.17
N LEU A 158 -3.71 1.51 -16.06
CA LEU A 158 -4.26 1.32 -14.72
C LEU A 158 -4.68 2.65 -14.10
N HIS A 159 -5.88 2.63 -13.51
CA HIS A 159 -6.37 3.72 -12.69
C HIS A 159 -5.96 3.51 -11.23
N PHE A 160 -5.17 4.43 -10.68
CA PHE A 160 -4.72 4.41 -9.30
C PHE A 160 -5.55 5.37 -8.46
N THR A 161 -6.26 4.85 -7.45
CA THR A 161 -7.07 5.67 -6.54
C THR A 161 -6.26 6.10 -5.31
N THR A 162 -6.42 7.35 -4.88
CA THR A 162 -5.86 7.82 -3.59
C THR A 162 -6.83 7.49 -2.46
N GLU A 163 -6.89 6.22 -2.07
CA GLU A 163 -7.74 5.75 -0.97
C GLU A 163 -6.97 5.63 0.35
N SER A 164 -7.68 5.93 1.44
CA SER A 164 -7.19 5.63 2.80
C SER A 164 -7.77 4.31 3.26
N CYS A 165 -7.05 3.55 4.09
CA CYS A 165 -7.46 2.20 4.51
C CYS A 165 -8.89 2.14 5.10
N LYS A 166 -9.51 0.94 5.08
CA LYS A 166 -10.90 0.73 5.56
C LYS A 166 -11.10 1.19 7.00
N ALA A 167 -10.08 1.06 7.86
CA ALA A 167 -10.14 1.53 9.24
C ALA A 167 -10.51 3.02 9.37
N THR A 168 -10.17 3.84 8.37
CA THR A 168 -10.55 5.27 8.37
C THR A 168 -12.06 5.50 8.28
N ARG A 169 -12.85 4.50 7.87
CA ARG A 169 -14.31 4.60 7.83
C ARG A 169 -14.96 4.48 9.21
N LEU A 170 -14.23 3.98 10.21
CA LEU A 170 -14.67 3.95 11.59
C LEU A 170 -14.16 5.22 12.30
N VAL A 171 -15.09 6.06 12.76
CA VAL A 171 -14.78 7.40 13.27
C VAL A 171 -14.97 7.43 14.78
N ASN A 172 -13.86 7.61 15.51
CA ASN A 172 -13.81 7.69 16.98
C ASN A 172 -14.41 6.46 17.69
N ILE A 173 -14.32 5.29 17.05
CA ILE A 173 -14.74 3.99 17.59
C ILE A 173 -13.65 2.95 17.32
N PRO A 174 -13.59 1.86 18.11
CA PRO A 174 -12.67 0.74 17.84
C PRO A 174 -12.84 0.16 16.43
N ILE A 175 -11.76 -0.41 15.90
CA ILE A 175 -11.79 -1.11 14.61
C ILE A 175 -12.59 -2.40 14.77
N ASP A 176 -13.57 -2.57 13.90
CA ASP A 176 -14.43 -3.74 13.84
C ASP A 176 -14.45 -4.28 12.40
N ASN A 177 -14.11 -5.57 12.26
CA ASN A 177 -13.96 -6.21 10.96
C ASN A 177 -15.30 -6.35 10.22
N ASP A 178 -16.37 -6.67 10.93
CA ASP A 178 -17.69 -6.90 10.34
C ASP A 178 -18.27 -5.58 9.81
N ILE A 179 -18.05 -4.49 10.55
CA ILE A 179 -18.45 -3.14 10.12
C ILE A 179 -17.63 -2.71 8.91
N MET A 180 -16.31 -2.92 8.91
CA MET A 180 -15.47 -2.60 7.74
C MET A 180 -15.90 -3.37 6.50
N GLN A 181 -16.26 -4.65 6.65
CA GLN A 181 -16.71 -5.48 5.54
C GLN A 181 -18.03 -4.96 4.94
N LYS A 182 -19.02 -4.66 5.80
CA LYS A 182 -20.29 -4.07 5.36
C LYS A 182 -20.09 -2.75 4.63
N ILE A 183 -19.21 -1.89 5.15
CA ILE A 183 -18.88 -0.60 4.53
C ILE A 183 -18.25 -0.80 3.15
N GLU A 184 -17.30 -1.72 3.03
CA GLU A 184 -16.70 -2.04 1.73
C GLU A 184 -17.74 -2.54 0.74
N ASP A 185 -18.60 -3.48 1.12
CA ASP A 185 -19.64 -4.01 0.25
C ASP A 185 -20.59 -2.88 -0.23
N MET A 186 -20.94 -1.93 0.64
CA MET A 186 -21.74 -0.76 0.27
C MET A 186 -20.97 0.22 -0.64
N GLU A 187 -19.70 0.50 -0.34
CA GLU A 187 -18.88 1.38 -1.17
C GLU A 187 -18.67 0.78 -2.56
N ASP A 188 -18.41 -0.53 -2.67
CA ASP A 188 -18.14 -1.22 -3.94
C ASP A 188 -19.32 -1.13 -4.92
N ILE A 189 -20.56 -1.19 -4.41
CA ILE A 189 -21.78 -1.01 -5.23
C ILE A 189 -21.87 0.41 -5.83
N LEU A 190 -21.35 1.41 -5.13
CA LEU A 190 -21.53 2.82 -5.46
C LEU A 190 -20.29 3.49 -6.04
N ARG A 191 -19.10 2.89 -5.88
CA ARG A 191 -17.80 3.48 -6.21
C ARG A 191 -17.69 3.89 -7.69
N GLN A 192 -18.27 3.10 -8.59
CA GLN A 192 -18.29 3.43 -10.03
C GLN A 192 -19.24 4.58 -10.38
N LYS A 193 -20.28 4.80 -9.58
CA LYS A 193 -21.30 5.83 -9.81
C LYS A 193 -20.95 7.16 -9.13
N ILE A 194 -20.25 7.09 -8.00
CA ILE A 194 -19.91 8.26 -7.18
C ILE A 194 -18.42 8.19 -6.83
N PRO A 195 -17.54 8.69 -7.73
CA PRO A 195 -16.12 8.77 -7.44
C PRO A 195 -15.82 9.56 -6.16
N GLY A 196 -14.93 9.04 -5.32
CA GLY A 196 -14.55 9.66 -4.05
C GLY A 196 -15.55 9.47 -2.90
N LEU A 197 -16.60 8.66 -3.09
CA LEU A 197 -17.52 8.28 -2.02
C LEU A 197 -16.80 7.52 -0.90
N ARG A 198 -17.11 7.89 0.34
CA ARG A 198 -16.66 7.20 1.55
C ARG A 198 -17.83 7.04 2.49
N ILE A 199 -18.14 5.80 2.90
CA ILE A 199 -19.19 5.52 3.87
C ILE A 199 -18.54 5.37 5.23
N ARG A 200 -18.97 6.17 6.21
CA ARG A 200 -18.41 6.22 7.55
C ARG A 200 -19.42 5.79 8.60
N TYR A 201 -18.89 5.30 9.71
CA TYR A 201 -19.66 4.88 10.88
C TYR A 201 -19.03 5.45 12.15
N ASN A 202 -19.86 6.07 13.00
CA ASN A 202 -19.43 6.71 14.26
C ASN A 202 -19.97 6.01 15.53
N GLY A 203 -20.41 4.76 15.41
CA GLY A 203 -21.00 4.00 16.52
C GLY A 203 -22.51 4.21 16.69
N LYS A 204 -23.12 5.13 15.93
CA LYS A 204 -24.57 5.39 15.97
C LYS A 204 -25.18 5.39 14.57
N ASN A 205 -24.58 6.13 13.64
CA ASN A 205 -25.14 6.34 12.30
C ASN A 205 -24.09 6.03 11.22
N PHE A 206 -24.56 5.48 10.10
CA PHE A 206 -23.82 5.52 8.85
C PHE A 206 -24.07 6.85 8.16
N TYR A 207 -23.03 7.44 7.59
CA TYR A 207 -23.13 8.65 6.78
C TYR A 207 -22.10 8.60 5.67
N TYR A 208 -22.28 9.39 4.62
CA TYR A 208 -21.36 9.43 3.50
C TYR A 208 -20.62 10.77 3.44
N GLU A 209 -19.40 10.71 2.93
CA GLU A 209 -18.60 11.85 2.52
C GLU A 209 -18.19 11.65 1.06
N ILE A 210 -18.08 12.75 0.30
CA ILE A 210 -17.48 12.71 -1.03
C ILE A 210 -16.21 13.55 -0.95
N LYS A 211 -15.05 12.89 -1.01
CA LYS A 211 -13.81 13.61 -1.23
C LYS A 211 -13.73 13.97 -2.70
N LYS A 212 -13.55 15.27 -3.00
CA LYS A 212 -13.16 15.68 -4.35
C LYS A 212 -11.89 14.91 -4.71
N PRO A 213 -11.83 14.22 -5.86
CA PRO A 213 -10.59 13.60 -6.30
C PRO A 213 -9.50 14.67 -6.36
N PRO A 214 -8.25 14.34 -5.97
CA PRO A 214 -7.15 15.32 -5.95
C PRO A 214 -6.77 15.83 -7.36
N TYR A 215 -7.35 15.26 -8.41
CA TYR A 215 -7.13 15.64 -9.79
C TYR A 215 -8.48 15.86 -10.49
N ASN A 216 -8.60 16.97 -11.21
CA ASN A 216 -9.60 17.10 -12.27
C ASN A 216 -9.24 16.05 -13.32
N ILE A 217 -10.11 15.05 -13.50
CA ILE A 217 -10.07 14.15 -14.66
C ILE A 217 -10.46 14.94 -15.90
#